data_AF-A0A7C2C768-F1
#
_entry.id   AF-A0A7C2C768-F1
#
_cell.length_a   1.000
_cell.length_b   1.000
_cell.length_c   1.000
_cell.angle_alpha   90.00
_cell.angle_beta   90.00
_cell.angle_gamma   90.00
#
_symmetry.space_group_name_H-M   'P 1'
#
loop_
_entity.id
_entity.type
_entity.pdbx_description
1 polymer ?
#
loop_
_entity_poly.entity_id
_entity_poly.type
_entity_poly.pdbx_seq_one_letter_code
_entity_poly.pdbx_strand_id
1 'polypeptide(L)'
;MTAVEKAILVGVELTGRQNGWPLDESLAELAQLARTAGAEVVGVVRQRLEAPNPAFYIGRGKAQEVADLRRALGANLVIFDDELRPSQQRNLENAIQAKVIDRTVLILDI
;
A
#
# COMPACT_ATOMS: atom_id res chain seq x y z
N MET A 1 22.25 -11.31 8.65
CA MET A 1 20.90 -10.77 8.95
C MET A 1 20.44 -10.05 7.70
N THR A 2 19.38 -10.52 7.05
CA THR A 2 18.68 -9.73 6.04
C THR A 2 18.09 -8.51 6.73
N ALA A 3 18.20 -7.34 6.11
CA ALA A 3 17.65 -6.12 6.68
C ALA A 3 16.11 -6.23 6.72
N VAL A 4 15.49 -5.83 7.83
CA VAL A 4 14.03 -5.77 7.99
C VAL A 4 13.46 -4.82 6.94
N GLU A 5 12.45 -5.27 6.18
CA GLU A 5 11.74 -4.41 5.23
C GLU A 5 10.91 -3.36 6.02
N LYS A 6 11.03 -2.09 5.63
CA LYS A 6 10.26 -0.98 6.19
C LYS A 6 9.10 -0.66 5.26
N ALA A 7 7.88 -0.89 5.73
CA ALA A 7 6.66 -0.84 4.95
C ALA A 7 5.86 0.43 5.19
N ILE A 8 5.34 1.02 4.10
CA ILE A 8 4.23 1.96 4.13
C ILE A 8 2.98 1.23 3.65
N LEU A 9 1.89 1.33 4.41
CA LEU A 9 0.60 0.78 4.02
C LEU A 9 -0.21 1.82 3.24
N VAL A 10 -0.92 1.42 2.20
CA VAL A 10 -1.77 2.30 1.39
C VAL A 10 -3.17 1.71 1.30
N GLY A 11 -4.15 2.49 1.76
CA GLY A 11 -5.57 2.12 1.73
C GLY A 11 -6.42 3.12 0.95
N VAL A 12 -7.44 2.61 0.25
CA VAL A 12 -8.38 3.44 -0.52
C VAL A 12 -9.80 3.28 0.00
N GLU A 13 -10.44 4.39 0.33
CA GLU A 13 -11.87 4.42 0.65
C GLU A 13 -12.66 4.77 -0.62
N LEU A 14 -13.44 3.84 -1.15
CA LEU A 14 -14.29 4.07 -2.32
C LEU A 14 -15.66 4.63 -1.92
N THR A 15 -15.96 5.81 -2.43
CA THR A 15 -17.20 6.55 -2.18
C THR A 15 -18.37 5.77 -2.79
N GLY A 16 -19.17 5.12 -1.96
CA GLY A 16 -20.32 4.31 -2.39
C GLY A 16 -20.20 2.80 -2.14
N ARG A 17 -19.04 2.30 -1.72
CA ARG A 17 -18.93 0.94 -1.15
C ARG A 17 -19.52 0.96 0.28
N GLN A 18 -20.78 0.54 0.43
CA GLN A 18 -21.43 0.45 1.75
C GLN A 18 -21.20 -0.90 2.46
N ASN A 19 -20.62 -1.90 1.79
CA ASN A 19 -20.55 -3.28 2.28
C ASN A 19 -19.12 -3.75 2.61
N GLY A 20 -18.17 -2.83 2.78
CA GLY A 20 -16.79 -3.14 3.15
C GLY A 20 -16.56 -3.00 4.65
N TRP A 21 -15.54 -3.69 5.16
CA TRP A 21 -14.97 -3.37 6.48
C TRP A 21 -14.50 -1.91 6.50
N PRO A 22 -14.58 -1.21 7.63
CA PRO A 22 -13.99 0.13 7.76
C PRO A 22 -12.53 0.11 7.33
N LEU A 23 -12.11 1.11 6.54
CA LEU A 23 -10.75 1.17 6.01
C LEU A 23 -9.68 1.07 7.11
N ASP A 24 -9.93 1.68 8.27
CA ASP A 24 -9.02 1.63 9.41
C ASP A 24 -8.89 0.23 10.01
N GLU A 25 -9.96 -0.56 10.04
CA GLU A 25 -9.90 -1.95 10.49
C GLU A 25 -9.14 -2.82 9.48
N SER A 26 -9.40 -2.62 8.19
CA SER A 26 -8.68 -3.30 7.11
C SER A 26 -7.17 -3.01 7.17
N LEU A 27 -6.78 -1.74 7.33
CA LEU A 27 -5.38 -1.35 7.46
C LEU A 27 -4.74 -1.83 8.78
N ALA A 28 -5.51 -1.93 9.86
CA ALA A 28 -5.02 -2.49 11.13
C ALA A 28 -4.70 -3.98 10.98
N GLU A 29 -5.55 -4.74 10.29
CA GLU A 29 -5.29 -6.14 9.93
C GLU A 29 -4.08 -6.25 9.00
N LEU A 30 -4.02 -5.46 7.92
CA LEU A 30 -2.89 -5.45 6.99
C LEU A 30 -1.57 -5.18 7.70
N ALA A 31 -1.57 -4.30 8.71
CA ALA A 31 -0.41 -4.06 9.55
C ALA A 31 0.00 -5.27 10.39
N GLN A 32 -0.95 -6.09 10.86
CA GLN A 32 -0.63 -7.36 11.54
C GLN A 32 -0.03 -8.36 10.56
N LEU A 33 -0.62 -8.52 9.36
CA LEU A 33 -0.09 -9.40 8.32
C LEU A 33 1.34 -9.03 7.93
N ALA A 34 1.61 -7.74 7.73
CA ALA A 34 2.95 -7.23 7.41
C ALA A 34 3.95 -7.54 8.52
N ARG A 35 3.57 -7.38 9.79
CA ARG A 35 4.40 -7.75 10.95
C ARG A 35 4.67 -9.26 11.01
N THR A 36 3.66 -10.08 10.75
CA THR A 36 3.81 -11.55 10.71
C THR A 36 4.76 -11.98 9.59
N ALA A 37 4.73 -11.31 8.44
CA ALA A 37 5.67 -11.51 7.34
C ALA A 37 7.08 -10.92 7.60
N GLY A 38 7.32 -10.32 8.77
CA GLY A 38 8.63 -9.81 9.18
C GLY A 38 8.93 -8.37 8.74
N ALA A 39 7.95 -7.62 8.24
CA ALA A 39 8.11 -6.21 7.90
C ALA A 39 7.80 -5.27 9.08
N GLU A 40 8.53 -4.15 9.15
CA GLU A 40 8.30 -3.04 10.08
C GLU A 40 7.38 -2.00 9.42
N VAL A 41 6.17 -1.81 9.93
CA VAL A 41 5.25 -0.78 9.41
C VAL A 41 5.67 0.59 9.95
N VAL A 42 6.14 1.47 9.06
CA VAL A 42 6.65 2.82 9.42
C VAL A 42 5.69 3.94 9.03
N GLY A 43 4.68 3.68 8.20
CA GLY A 43 3.71 4.70 7.78
C GLY A 43 2.43 4.11 7.20
N VAL A 44 1.37 4.92 7.19
CA VAL A 44 0.07 4.57 6.63
C VAL A 44 -0.46 5.76 5.83
N VAL A 45 -0.88 5.51 4.60
CA VAL A 45 -1.44 6.50 3.68
C VAL A 45 -2.86 6.08 3.32
N ARG A 46 -3.78 7.05 3.35
CA ARG A 46 -5.19 6.85 3.00
C ARG A 46 -5.57 7.78 1.86
N GLN A 47 -6.43 7.31 0.96
CA GLN A 47 -7.05 8.16 -0.03
C GLN A 47 -8.53 7.81 -0.22
N ARG A 48 -9.39 8.82 -0.18
CA ARG A 48 -10.78 8.66 -0.60
C ARG A 48 -10.91 8.93 -2.10
N LEU A 49 -11.61 8.05 -2.82
CA LEU A 49 -11.82 8.12 -4.27
C LEU A 49 -13.25 7.73 -4.62
N GLU A 50 -13.76 8.18 -5.76
CA GLU A 50 -15.01 7.64 -6.33
C GLU A 50 -14.76 6.29 -7.04
N ALA A 51 -13.64 6.20 -7.75
CA ALA A 51 -13.17 4.98 -8.40
C ALA A 51 -11.63 4.93 -8.40
N PRO A 52 -11.01 3.74 -8.41
CA PRO A 52 -9.56 3.62 -8.50
C PRO A 52 -9.01 4.21 -9.79
N ASN A 53 -7.83 4.83 -9.71
CA ASN A 53 -7.13 5.29 -10.91
C ASN A 53 -6.67 4.09 -11.75
N PRO A 54 -6.94 4.09 -13.07
CA PRO A 54 -6.59 2.94 -13.89
C PRO A 54 -5.08 2.71 -14.01
N ALA A 55 -4.26 3.76 -13.92
CA ALA A 55 -2.82 3.67 -14.05
C ALA A 55 -2.11 3.40 -12.71
N PHE A 56 -2.59 3.95 -11.59
CA PHE A 56 -1.88 3.93 -10.31
C PHE A 56 -2.69 3.40 -9.12
N TYR A 57 -3.94 2.99 -9.31
CA TYR A 57 -4.91 2.65 -8.25
C TYR A 57 -5.30 3.87 -7.38
N ILE A 58 -4.32 4.57 -6.82
CA ILE A 58 -4.41 5.90 -6.21
C ILE A 58 -4.20 7.01 -7.24
N GLY A 59 -4.49 8.27 -6.87
CA GLY A 59 -4.18 9.43 -7.71
C GLY A 59 -2.67 9.64 -7.88
N ARG A 60 -2.22 10.18 -9.02
CA ARG A 60 -0.80 10.46 -9.30
C ARG A 60 -0.14 11.33 -8.23
N GLY A 61 -0.82 12.38 -7.76
CA GLY A 61 -0.31 13.24 -6.68
C GLY A 61 -0.13 12.46 -5.37
N LYS A 62 -1.04 11.54 -5.07
CA LYS A 62 -0.92 10.66 -3.90
C LYS A 62 0.22 9.65 -4.05
N ALA A 63 0.47 9.13 -5.24
CA ALA A 63 1.64 8.28 -5.49
C ALA A 63 2.96 9.05 -5.25
N GLN A 64 3.02 10.34 -5.62
CA GLN A 64 4.17 11.19 -5.31
C GLN A 64 4.32 11.44 -3.81
N GLU A 65 3.22 11.69 -3.08
CA GLU A 65 3.23 11.82 -1.62
C GLU A 65 3.74 10.54 -0.93
N VAL A 66 3.34 9.35 -1.43
CA VAL A 66 3.89 8.07 -0.96
C VAL A 66 5.40 7.97 -1.24
N ALA A 67 5.86 8.41 -2.41
CA ALA A 67 7.29 8.43 -2.75
C ALA A 67 8.09 9.37 -1.82
N ASP A 68 7.54 10.52 -1.47
CA ASP A 68 8.15 11.49 -0.56
C ASP A 68 8.22 10.94 0.86
N LEU A 69 7.10 10.37 1.34
CA LEU A 69 7.03 9.72 2.66
C LEU A 69 8.00 8.54 2.75
N ARG A 70 8.11 7.75 1.68
CA ARG A 70 9.06 6.64 1.57
C ARG A 70 10.49 7.12 1.76
N ARG A 71 10.87 8.24 1.14
CA ARG A 71 12.21 8.85 1.32
C ARG A 71 12.40 9.36 2.75
N ALA A 72 11.41 10.02 3.31
CA ALA A 72 11.48 10.58 4.66
C ALA A 72 11.64 9.50 5.75
N LEU A 73 10.95 8.37 5.59
CA LEU A 73 10.94 7.27 6.56
C LEU A 73 11.99 6.18 6.27
N GLY A 74 12.69 6.26 5.15
CA GLY A 74 13.59 5.20 4.69
C GLY A 74 12.88 3.88 4.41
N ALA A 75 11.62 3.94 3.96
CA ALA A 75 10.85 2.76 3.59
C ALA A 75 11.41 2.13 2.29
N ASN A 76 11.30 0.83 2.15
CA ASN A 76 11.69 0.09 0.93
C ASN A 76 10.56 -0.79 0.39
N LEU A 77 9.46 -0.90 1.12
CA LEU A 77 8.27 -1.64 0.76
C LEU A 77 7.03 -0.75 0.86
N VAL A 78 6.13 -0.86 -0.12
CA VAL A 78 4.79 -0.28 -0.08
C VAL A 78 3.77 -1.39 -0.28
N ILE A 79 2.81 -1.49 0.62
CA ILE A 79 1.78 -2.54 0.61
C ILE A 79 0.42 -1.89 0.40
N PHE A 80 -0.24 -2.27 -0.67
CA PHE A 80 -1.61 -1.84 -0.96
C PHE A 80 -2.61 -2.80 -0.31
N ASP A 81 -3.63 -2.23 0.30
CA ASP A 81 -4.69 -2.99 0.99
C ASP A 81 -5.57 -3.80 0.04
N ASP A 82 -5.73 -3.30 -1.19
CA ASP A 82 -6.49 -3.94 -2.25
C ASP A 82 -5.56 -4.52 -3.33
N GLU A 83 -6.05 -5.51 -4.05
CA GLU A 83 -5.37 -6.12 -5.19
C GLU A 83 -5.04 -5.10 -6.29
N LEU A 84 -3.80 -5.17 -6.79
CA LEU A 84 -3.34 -4.33 -7.89
C LEU A 84 -3.30 -5.13 -9.19
N ARG A 85 -3.71 -4.49 -10.28
CA ARG A 85 -3.44 -5.04 -11.61
C ARG A 85 -1.94 -4.96 -11.91
N PRO A 86 -1.38 -5.87 -12.72
CA PRO A 86 0.06 -5.85 -13.05
C PRO A 86 0.55 -4.52 -13.63
N SER A 87 -0.29 -3.80 -14.38
CA SER A 87 0.05 -2.46 -14.90
C SER A 87 0.08 -1.40 -13.80
N GLN A 88 -0.81 -1.46 -12.82
CA GLN A 88 -0.83 -0.53 -11.68
C GLN A 88 0.41 -0.72 -10.81
N GLN A 89 0.74 -1.96 -10.47
CA GLN A 89 1.93 -2.27 -9.67
C GLN A 89 3.20 -1.73 -10.34
N ARG A 90 3.45 -2.08 -11.61
CA ARG A 90 4.64 -1.58 -12.34
C ARG A 90 4.70 -0.05 -12.40
N ASN A 91 3.56 0.62 -12.61
CA ASN A 91 3.52 2.07 -12.64
C ASN A 91 3.83 2.67 -11.26
N LEU A 92 3.29 2.08 -10.20
CA LEU A 92 3.56 2.49 -8.82
C LEU A 92 5.01 2.28 -8.43
N GLU A 93 5.61 1.13 -8.76
CA GLU A 93 7.04 0.87 -8.52
C GLU A 93 7.91 1.93 -9.22
N ASN A 94 7.60 2.26 -10.47
CA ASN A 94 8.30 3.29 -11.21
C ASN A 94 8.10 4.70 -10.61
N ALA A 95 6.92 5.03 -10.11
CA ALA A 95 6.66 6.36 -9.53
C ALA A 95 7.23 6.51 -8.10
N ILE A 96 7.14 5.45 -7.29
CA ILE A 96 7.51 5.44 -5.87
C ILE A 96 8.99 5.09 -5.67
N GLN A 97 9.60 4.37 -6.63
CA GLN A 97 10.98 3.88 -6.57
C GLN A 97 11.21 2.97 -5.35
N ALA A 98 10.27 2.06 -5.10
CA ALA A 98 10.29 1.05 -4.03
C ALA A 98 9.57 -0.23 -4.49
N LYS A 99 9.79 -1.35 -3.79
CA LYS A 99 9.01 -2.58 -3.99
C LYS A 99 7.55 -2.28 -3.65
N VAL A 100 6.64 -2.65 -4.55
CA VAL A 100 5.19 -2.50 -4.32
C VAL A 100 4.57 -3.88 -4.38
N ILE A 101 3.81 -4.23 -3.35
CA ILE A 101 2.99 -5.44 -3.33
C ILE A 101 1.56 -5.08 -2.93
N ASP A 102 0.63 -6.00 -3.12
CA ASP A 102 -0.72 -5.89 -2.60
C ASP A 102 -0.97 -6.92 -1.48
N ARG A 103 -2.16 -6.85 -0.90
CA ARG A 103 -2.64 -7.77 0.13
C ARG A 103 -2.59 -9.23 -0.32
N THR A 104 -2.89 -9.53 -1.58
CA THR A 104 -2.86 -10.91 -2.09
C THR A 104 -1.45 -11.47 -2.01
N VAL A 105 -0.45 -10.70 -2.48
CA VAL A 105 0.96 -11.11 -2.39
C VAL A 105 1.41 -11.23 -0.93
N LEU A 106 1.05 -10.27 -0.07
CA LEU A 106 1.42 -10.32 1.35
C LEU A 106 0.89 -11.58 2.04
N ILE A 107 -0.36 -11.98 1.76
CA ILE A 107 -0.96 -13.19 2.35
C ILE A 107 -0.23 -14.45 1.89
N LEU A 108 0.30 -14.48 0.66
CA LEU A 108 1.05 -15.62 0.12
C LEU A 108 2.49 -15.72 0.65
N ASP A 109 3.03 -14.62 1.17
CA ASP A 109 4.38 -14.56 1.75
C ASP A 109 4.44 -15.00 3.24
N ILE A 110 3.29 -15.27 3.87
CA ILE A 110 3.16 -15.81 5.25
C ILE A 110 3.13 -17.34 5.20
#